data_AF-A0A0X3NWJ6-F1
#
_entry.id   AF-A0A0X3NWJ6-F1
#
_cell.length_a   1.000
_cell.length_b   1.000
_cell.length_c   1.000
_cell.angle_alpha   90.00
_cell.angle_beta   90.00
_cell.angle_gamma   90.00
#
_symmetry.space_group_name_H-M   'P 1'
#
loop_
_entity.id
_entity.type
_entity.pdbx_description
1 polymer ?
#
loop_
_entity_poly.entity_id
_entity_poly.type
_entity_poly.pdbx_seq_one_letter_code
_entity_poly.pdbx_strand_id
1 'polypeptide(L)'
;MGLYFDIEVLERGYYPQGGGTVKVVVQPVTSKLSPITLHEIGSISRVLGSSFVAGKVPIKVAEQMSAVAKRLLRNYLPECPININTFRAPDNRFRGNVATFL
;
A
#
# COMPACT_ATOMS: atom_id res chain seq x y z
N MET A 1 -14.10 5.05 -17.30
CA MET A 1 -13.09 3.95 -17.19
C MET A 1 -12.36 3.81 -18.52
N GLY A 2 -11.22 3.13 -18.55
CA GLY A 2 -10.43 2.92 -19.78
C GLY A 2 -9.07 3.62 -19.81
N LEU A 3 -8.56 4.08 -18.66
CA LEU A 3 -7.16 4.48 -18.50
C LEU A 3 -6.36 3.25 -18.03
N TYR A 4 -5.32 2.89 -18.77
CA TYR A 4 -4.36 1.88 -18.34
C TYR A 4 -3.10 2.56 -17.85
N PHE A 5 -2.75 2.27 -16.61
CA PHE A 5 -1.52 2.74 -16.02
C PHE A 5 -0.91 1.66 -15.14
N ASP A 6 0.41 1.70 -15.04
CA ASP A 6 1.21 0.87 -14.16
C ASP A 6 2.04 1.79 -13.25
N ILE A 7 2.17 1.40 -11.98
CA ILE A 7 2.94 2.14 -10.98
C ILE A 7 3.92 1.19 -10.32
N GLU A 8 5.19 1.55 -10.39
CA GLU A 8 6.28 0.87 -9.71
C GLU A 8 6.93 1.81 -8.69
N VAL A 9 7.01 1.36 -7.43
CA VAL A 9 7.77 2.09 -6.41
C VAL A 9 9.25 1.72 -6.55
N LEU A 10 10.04 2.64 -7.10
CA LEU A 10 11.47 2.45 -7.32
C LEU A 10 12.25 2.60 -6.00
N GLU A 11 11.95 3.66 -5.25
CA GLU A 11 12.59 3.98 -3.97
C GLU A 11 11.56 4.51 -2.98
N ARG A 12 11.60 4.02 -1.74
CA ARG A 12 10.73 4.52 -0.67
C ARG A 12 11.47 5.59 0.12
N GLY A 13 10.88 6.79 0.16
CA GLY A 13 11.37 7.90 0.98
C GLY A 13 10.55 8.04 2.24
N TYR A 14 11.21 8.12 3.38
CA TYR A 14 10.57 8.24 4.69
C TYR A 14 10.92 9.57 5.33
N TYR A 15 10.00 10.11 6.13
CA TYR A 15 10.24 11.32 6.93
C TYR A 15 11.53 11.18 7.78
N PRO A 16 12.33 12.24 7.99
CA PRO A 16 12.11 13.63 7.52
C PRO A 16 12.62 13.92 6.11
N GLN A 17 13.55 13.13 5.59
CA GLN A 17 14.21 13.43 4.32
C GLN A 17 13.31 13.17 3.11
N GLY A 18 12.42 12.17 3.18
CA GLY A 18 11.56 11.82 2.07
C GLY A 18 12.36 11.35 0.86
N GLY A 19 12.07 11.89 -0.33
CA GLY A 19 12.83 11.60 -1.55
C GLY A 19 12.49 10.27 -2.24
N GLY A 20 11.32 9.69 -1.94
CA GLY A 20 10.86 8.48 -2.61
C GLY A 20 10.60 8.74 -4.10
N THR A 21 10.85 7.73 -4.92
CA THR A 21 10.64 7.80 -6.37
C THR A 21 9.71 6.70 -6.83
N VAL A 22 8.82 7.07 -7.75
CA VAL A 22 7.87 6.16 -8.38
C VAL A 22 7.98 6.31 -9.88
N LYS A 23 7.91 5.19 -10.60
CA LYS A 23 7.76 5.16 -12.04
C LYS A 23 6.28 4.95 -12.33
N VAL A 24 5.70 5.83 -13.12
CA VAL A 24 4.33 5.69 -13.60
C VAL A 24 4.39 5.58 -15.11
N VAL A 25 3.84 4.49 -15.64
CA VAL A 25 3.68 4.29 -17.08
C VAL A 25 2.20 4.39 -17.38
N VAL A 26 1.81 5.36 -18.22
CA VAL A 26 0.43 5.56 -18.62
C VAL A 26 0.32 5.31 -20.11
N GLN A 27 -0.62 4.47 -20.53
CA GLN A 27 -0.91 4.28 -21.94
C GLN A 27 -1.61 5.53 -22.49
N PRO A 28 -1.16 6.09 -23.63
CA PRO A 28 -1.82 7.23 -24.24
C PRO A 28 -3.29 6.96 -24.49
N VAL A 29 -4.14 7.91 -24.10
CA VAL A 29 -5.57 7.84 -24.35
C VAL A 29 -5.82 8.22 -25.82
N THR A 30 -6.11 7.22 -26.65
CA THR A 30 -6.30 7.39 -28.11
C THR A 30 -7.72 7.80 -28.50
N SER A 31 -8.68 7.64 -27.60
CA SER A 31 -10.10 7.97 -27.81
C SER A 31 -10.70 8.55 -26.53
N LYS A 32 -11.87 9.18 -26.62
CA LYS A 32 -12.53 9.75 -25.44
C LYS A 32 -12.79 8.67 -24.38
N LEU A 33 -12.44 8.94 -23.13
CA LEU A 33 -12.74 8.06 -22.02
C LEU A 33 -14.25 7.89 -21.86
N SER A 34 -14.70 6.65 -21.69
CA SER A 34 -16.11 6.36 -21.44
C SER A 34 -16.47 6.70 -19.99
N PRO A 35 -17.63 7.34 -19.74
CA PRO A 35 -18.13 7.52 -18.39
C PRO A 35 -18.39 6.15 -17.74
N ILE A 36 -18.22 6.08 -16.42
CA ILE A 36 -18.66 4.92 -15.64
C ILE A 36 -19.81 5.33 -14.74
N THR A 37 -20.83 4.48 -14.68
CA THR A 37 -22.00 4.67 -13.82
C THR A 37 -21.98 3.60 -12.74
N LEU A 38 -21.76 3.99 -11.48
CA LEU A 38 -21.76 3.11 -10.31
C LEU A 38 -22.91 3.51 -9.39
N HIS A 39 -24.07 2.86 -9.55
CA HIS A 39 -25.25 3.12 -8.71
C HIS A 39 -25.30 2.27 -7.45
N GLU A 40 -24.62 1.12 -7.46
CA GLU A 40 -24.64 0.15 -6.37
C GLU A 40 -23.21 -0.08 -5.85
N ILE A 41 -23.07 -0.14 -4.52
CA ILE A 41 -21.78 -0.35 -3.86
C ILE A 41 -21.30 -1.81 -3.92
N GLY A 42 -22.24 -2.75 -4.11
CA GLY A 42 -21.97 -4.19 -4.08
C GLY A 42 -21.67 -4.73 -2.69
N SER A 43 -21.18 -5.97 -2.63
CA SER A 43 -20.76 -6.64 -1.39
C SER A 43 -19.23 -6.79 -1.34
N ILE A 44 -18.68 -6.73 -0.13
CA ILE A 44 -17.22 -6.84 0.07
C ILE A 44 -16.83 -8.31 -0.09
N SER A 45 -15.98 -8.61 -1.08
CA SER A 45 -15.55 -9.98 -1.40
C SER A 45 -14.22 -10.39 -0.76
N ARG A 46 -13.35 -9.42 -0.43
CA ARG A 46 -12.06 -9.62 0.25
C ARG A 46 -11.48 -8.29 0.72
N VAL A 47 -10.63 -8.33 1.74
CA VAL A 47 -9.77 -7.21 2.14
C VAL A 47 -8.33 -7.60 1.92
N LEU A 48 -7.61 -6.79 1.12
CA LEU A 48 -6.18 -6.93 0.89
C LEU A 48 -5.45 -5.75 1.51
N GLY A 49 -4.24 -5.98 2.02
CA GLY A 49 -3.43 -4.92 2.62
C GLY A 49 -1.96 -5.27 2.69
N SER A 50 -1.17 -4.28 3.07
CA SER A 50 0.26 -4.43 3.34
C SER A 50 0.61 -3.71 4.63
N SER A 51 1.41 -4.34 5.47
CA SER A 51 2.00 -3.75 6.67
C SER A 51 3.51 -3.95 6.59
N PHE A 52 4.28 -2.86 6.67
CA PHE A 52 5.71 -2.96 6.52
C PHE A 52 6.45 -1.96 7.39
N VAL A 53 7.71 -2.29 7.64
CA VAL A 53 8.68 -1.42 8.32
C VAL A 53 9.88 -1.15 7.41
N ALA A 54 10.64 -0.13 7.76
CA ALA A 54 11.78 0.37 7.01
C ALA A 54 12.96 0.64 7.95
N GLY A 55 14.18 0.63 7.40
CA GLY A 55 15.39 0.96 8.15
C GLY A 55 15.56 0.13 9.42
N LYS A 56 15.86 0.78 10.56
CA LYS A 56 16.13 0.07 11.83
C LYS A 56 14.88 -0.34 12.62
N VAL A 57 13.67 -0.02 12.13
CA VAL A 57 12.43 -0.33 12.85
C VAL A 57 12.23 -1.86 12.90
N PRO A 58 12.01 -2.49 14.06
CA PRO A 58 11.81 -3.93 14.16
C PRO A 58 10.59 -4.44 13.37
N ILE A 59 10.71 -5.60 12.72
CA ILE A 59 9.61 -6.21 11.94
C ILE A 59 8.36 -6.49 12.79
N LYS A 60 8.57 -6.73 14.09
CA LYS A 60 7.50 -6.93 15.07
C LYS A 60 6.47 -5.80 15.08
N VAL A 61 6.87 -4.57 14.74
CA VAL A 61 5.93 -3.44 14.63
C VAL A 61 4.93 -3.68 13.49
N ALA A 62 5.39 -4.12 12.32
CA ALA A 62 4.50 -4.46 11.20
C ALA A 62 3.62 -5.67 11.50
N GLU A 63 4.15 -6.67 12.20
CA GLU A 63 3.38 -7.84 12.65
C GLU A 63 2.25 -7.43 13.60
N GLN A 64 2.56 -6.56 14.58
CA GLN A 64 1.57 -6.03 15.51
C GLN A 64 0.50 -5.19 14.80
N MET A 65 0.90 -4.32 13.87
CA MET A 65 -0.03 -3.55 13.03
C MET A 65 -0.98 -4.47 12.25
N SER A 66 -0.43 -5.49 11.59
CA SER A 66 -1.19 -6.48 10.83
C SER A 66 -2.16 -7.27 11.73
N ALA A 67 -1.70 -7.72 12.90
CA ALA A 67 -2.52 -8.47 13.85
C ALA A 67 -3.70 -7.63 14.38
N VAL A 68 -3.45 -6.38 14.79
CA VAL A 68 -4.50 -5.48 15.27
C VAL A 68 -5.48 -5.13 14.16
N ALA A 69 -5.00 -4.83 12.95
CA ALA A 69 -5.86 -4.56 11.80
C ALA A 69 -6.76 -5.75 11.48
N LYS A 70 -6.22 -6.98 11.39
CA LYS A 70 -7.00 -8.20 11.17
C LYS A 70 -8.06 -8.41 12.26
N ARG A 71 -7.69 -8.21 13.53
CA ARG A 71 -8.63 -8.35 14.66
C ARG A 71 -9.79 -7.36 14.54
N LEU A 72 -9.50 -6.08 14.26
CA LEU A 72 -10.54 -5.05 14.14
C LEU A 72 -11.42 -5.29 12.92
N LEU A 73 -10.84 -5.62 11.77
CA LEU A 73 -11.58 -5.88 10.54
C LEU A 73 -12.52 -7.10 10.68
N ARG A 74 -12.10 -8.16 11.37
CA ARG A 74 -12.95 -9.33 11.64
C ARG A 74 -14.21 -9.00 12.43
N ASN A 75 -14.18 -7.98 13.28
CA ASN A 75 -15.38 -7.56 14.03
C ASN A 75 -16.45 -6.96 13.12
N TYR A 76 -16.06 -6.35 12.00
CA TYR A 76 -16.99 -5.74 11.04
C TYR A 76 -17.26 -6.62 9.82
N LEU A 77 -16.33 -7.53 9.49
CA LEU A 77 -16.34 -8.35 8.28
C LEU A 77 -15.97 -9.82 8.63
N PRO A 78 -16.82 -10.54 9.37
CA PRO A 78 -16.47 -11.86 9.94
C PRO A 78 -16.21 -12.93 8.86
N GLU A 79 -17.02 -12.95 7.80
CA GLU A 79 -16.94 -13.93 6.70
C GLU A 79 -16.04 -13.49 5.54
N CYS A 80 -15.45 -12.28 5.62
CA CYS A 80 -14.66 -11.73 4.53
C CYS A 80 -13.20 -12.20 4.63
N PRO A 81 -12.61 -12.77 3.56
CA PRO A 81 -11.18 -13.09 3.53
C PRO A 81 -10.33 -11.82 3.71
N ILE A 82 -9.55 -11.76 4.79
CA ILE A 82 -8.65 -10.64 5.09
C ILE A 82 -7.19 -11.11 4.95
N ASN A 83 -6.49 -10.62 3.93
CA ASN A 83 -5.08 -10.89 3.70
C ASN A 83 -4.26 -9.61 3.77
N ILE A 84 -3.46 -9.48 4.82
CA ILE A 84 -2.50 -8.38 4.97
C ILE A 84 -1.10 -8.97 4.93
N ASN A 85 -0.34 -8.60 3.90
CA ASN A 85 1.05 -9.02 3.73
C ASN A 85 1.95 -8.22 4.68
N THR A 86 2.82 -8.91 5.42
CA THR A 86 3.75 -8.28 6.36
C THR A 86 5.18 -8.46 5.90
N PHE A 87 5.92 -7.37 5.70
CA PHE A 87 7.29 -7.46 5.18
C PHE A 87 8.18 -6.30 5.64
N ARG A 88 9.49 -6.47 5.51
CA ARG A 88 10.45 -5.36 5.58
C ARG A 88 10.60 -4.76 4.18
N ALA A 89 10.40 -3.45 4.05
CA ALA A 89 10.65 -2.78 2.78
C ALA A 89 12.12 -3.01 2.36
N PRO A 90 12.39 -3.37 1.10
CA PRO A 90 13.74 -3.68 0.64
C PRO A 90 14.67 -2.47 0.81
N ASP A 91 15.92 -2.74 1.22
CA ASP A 91 16.94 -1.73 1.60
C ASP A 91 17.49 -0.88 0.44
N ASN A 92 16.95 -1.07 -0.76
CA ASN A 92 17.64 -0.76 -2.01
C ASN A 92 17.62 0.72 -2.45
N ARG A 93 17.57 1.67 -1.51
CA ARG A 93 17.97 3.10 -1.61
C ARG A 93 17.21 3.95 -0.58
N PHE A 94 17.64 3.86 0.68
CA PHE A 94 17.18 4.76 1.74
C PHE A 94 18.02 6.04 1.75
N ARG A 95 17.46 7.16 1.27
CA ARG A 95 17.97 8.50 1.60
C ARG A 95 17.20 9.03 2.81
N GLY A 96 17.53 8.53 4.00
CA GLY A 96 16.88 8.93 5.24
C GLY A 96 17.02 7.90 6.35
N ASN A 97 17.75 8.25 7.41
CA ASN A 97 17.84 7.45 8.63
C ASN A 97 16.86 7.99 9.68
N VAL A 98 15.80 7.24 9.96
CA VAL A 98 14.84 7.58 11.02
C VAL A 98 15.50 7.47 12.41
N ALA A 99 16.56 6.67 12.55
CA ALA A 99 17.33 6.51 13.78
C ALA A 99 18.40 7.60 13.99
N THR A 100 18.38 8.70 13.23
CA THR A 100 19.22 9.87 13.53
C THR A 100 18.52 10.84 14.48
N PHE A 101 17.21 10.67 14.74
CA PHE A 101 16.40 11.60 15.54
C PHE A 101 15.65 10.95 16.71
N LEU A 102 15.96 9.68 17.01
CA LEU A 102 15.58 8.95 18.23
C LEU A 102 16.87 8.54 18.94
#